data_AF-A0A4S0V4Y2-F1
#
_entry.id   AF-A0A4S0V4Y2-F1
#
_cell.length_a   1.000
_cell.length_b   1.000
_cell.length_c   1.000
_cell.angle_alpha   90.00
_cell.angle_beta   90.00
_cell.angle_gamma   90.00
#
_symmetry.space_group_name_H-M   'P 1'
#
loop_
_entity.id
_entity.type
_entity.pdbx_description
1 polymer ?
#
loop_
_entity_poly.entity_id
_entity_poly.type
_entity_poly.pdbx_seq_one_letter_code
_entity_poly.pdbx_strand_id
1 'polypeptide(L)'
;ADAAGKSSIDNQSQVKLRDLTQQATALTTLYQTFLGRYEEASQQQSFPVGKVRIISDATMPLSAASPRTSKVLALFLVLGVLAGAGFGGLNEFNERFFRTGDDIRDRVGLKFLGYLPTIGGGRSGKDNKP
;
A
#
# COMPACT_ATOMS: atom_id res chain seq x y z
N ALA A 1 -26.11 9.47 -95.62
CA ALA A 1 -26.27 8.67 -94.38
C ALA A 1 -25.12 8.97 -93.39
N ASP A 2 -24.68 10.23 -93.31
CA ASP A 2 -23.32 10.56 -92.85
C ASP A 2 -23.27 11.25 -91.47
N ALA A 3 -24.43 11.49 -90.86
CA ALA A 3 -24.52 12.10 -89.52
C ALA A 3 -24.21 11.11 -88.37
N ALA A 4 -24.37 9.81 -88.61
CA ALA A 4 -24.12 8.77 -87.60
C ALA A 4 -22.61 8.47 -87.40
N GLY A 5 -21.78 8.64 -88.44
CA GLY A 5 -20.34 8.36 -88.38
C GLY A 5 -19.48 9.44 -87.72
N LYS A 6 -19.91 10.72 -87.78
CA LYS A 6 -19.22 11.81 -87.07
C LYS A 6 -19.49 11.78 -85.55
N SER A 7 -20.73 11.44 -85.16
CA SER A 7 -21.12 11.35 -83.75
C SER A 7 -20.45 10.19 -83.01
N SER A 8 -20.12 9.08 -83.69
CA SER A 8 -19.43 7.94 -83.07
C SER A 8 -17.94 8.21 -82.81
N ILE A 9 -17.27 8.98 -83.67
CA ILE A 9 -15.87 9.40 -83.50
C ILE A 9 -15.76 10.45 -82.38
N ASP A 10 -16.67 11.43 -82.33
CA ASP A 10 -16.72 12.40 -81.24
C ASP A 10 -16.97 11.73 -79.89
N ASN A 11 -17.87 10.73 -79.83
CA ASN A 11 -18.10 9.94 -78.63
C ASN A 11 -16.85 9.17 -78.17
N GLN A 12 -16.10 8.55 -79.08
CA GLN A 12 -14.85 7.86 -78.70
C GLN A 12 -13.79 8.84 -78.17
N SER A 13 -13.66 10.03 -78.77
CA SER A 13 -12.73 11.05 -78.31
C SER A 13 -13.10 11.57 -76.91
N GLN A 14 -14.40 11.76 -76.64
CA GLN A 14 -14.89 12.16 -75.31
C GLN A 14 -14.65 11.08 -74.26
N VAL A 15 -14.84 9.80 -74.57
CA VAL A 15 -14.54 8.70 -73.65
C VAL A 15 -13.04 8.67 -73.34
N LYS A 16 -12.18 8.77 -74.36
CA LYS A 16 -10.71 8.81 -74.19
C LYS A 16 -10.27 9.98 -73.31
N LEU A 17 -10.85 11.17 -73.51
CA LEU A 17 -10.58 12.34 -72.69
C LEU A 17 -11.03 12.13 -71.23
N ARG A 18 -12.20 11.50 -71.04
CA ARG A 18 -12.73 11.18 -69.71
C ARG A 18 -11.83 10.19 -68.97
N ASP A 19 -11.35 9.16 -69.67
CA ASP A 19 -10.42 8.17 -69.11
C ASP A 19 -9.09 8.81 -68.72
N LEU A 20 -8.50 9.65 -69.58
CA LEU A 20 -7.27 10.39 -69.25
C LEU A 20 -7.50 11.36 -68.07
N THR A 21 -8.65 12.02 -68.03
CA THR A 21 -9.00 12.93 -66.93
C THR A 21 -9.16 12.18 -65.61
N GLN A 22 -9.78 11.00 -65.62
CA GLN A 22 -9.90 10.14 -64.45
C GLN A 22 -8.53 9.64 -63.98
N GLN A 23 -7.66 9.21 -64.89
CA GLN A 23 -6.30 8.80 -64.55
C GLN A 23 -5.49 9.95 -63.94
N ALA A 24 -5.54 11.14 -64.54
CA ALA A 24 -4.89 12.33 -64.00
C ALA A 24 -5.42 12.67 -62.60
N THR A 25 -6.74 12.66 -62.41
CA THR A 25 -7.38 12.93 -61.12
C THR A 25 -6.96 11.90 -60.05
N ALA A 26 -6.88 10.61 -60.42
CA ALA A 26 -6.45 9.55 -59.51
C ALA A 26 -4.98 9.74 -59.08
N LEU A 27 -4.09 10.08 -60.02
CA LEU A 27 -2.68 10.37 -59.74
C LEU A 27 -2.51 11.58 -58.83
N THR A 28 -3.24 12.66 -59.11
CA THR A 28 -3.22 13.87 -58.26
C THR A 28 -3.71 13.57 -56.84
N THR A 29 -4.78 12.78 -56.70
CA THR A 29 -5.32 12.38 -55.39
C THR A 29 -4.32 11.54 -54.59
N LEU A 30 -3.65 10.59 -55.25
CA LEU A 30 -2.62 9.77 -54.62
C LEU A 30 -1.45 10.63 -54.14
N TYR A 31 -0.99 11.56 -54.99
CA TYR A 31 0.09 12.48 -54.63
C TYR A 31 -0.25 13.34 -53.41
N GLN A 32 -1.43 13.94 -53.38
CA GLN A 32 -1.89 14.74 -52.23
C GLN A 32 -1.98 13.92 -50.95
N THR A 33 -2.44 12.67 -51.04
CA THR A 33 -2.53 11.75 -49.90
C THR A 33 -1.14 11.42 -49.35
N PHE A 34 -0.18 11.17 -50.23
CA PHE A 34 1.21 10.91 -49.85
C PHE A 34 1.85 12.13 -49.18
N LEU A 35 1.62 13.32 -49.74
CA LEU A 35 2.14 14.56 -49.19
C LEU A 35 1.58 14.81 -47.78
N GLY A 36 0.27 14.66 -47.59
CA GLY A 36 -0.37 14.79 -46.27
C GLY A 36 0.19 13.79 -45.25
N ARG A 37 0.34 12.52 -45.63
CA ARG A 37 0.95 11.51 -44.74
C ARG A 37 2.42 11.77 -44.45
N TYR A 38 3.17 12.30 -45.41
CA TYR A 38 4.56 12.68 -45.21
C TYR A 38 4.68 13.84 -44.21
N GLU A 39 3.83 14.86 -44.34
CA GLU A 39 3.77 15.98 -43.40
C GLU A 39 3.36 15.52 -41.99
N GLU A 40 2.33 14.67 -41.87
CA GLU A 40 1.92 14.08 -40.59
C GLU A 40 3.05 13.24 -39.97
N ALA A 41 3.74 12.40 -40.76
CA ALA A 41 4.86 11.60 -40.28
C ALA A 41 6.05 12.48 -39.86
N SER A 42 6.34 13.55 -40.60
CA SER A 42 7.39 14.53 -40.27
C SER A 42 7.08 15.28 -38.97
N GLN A 43 5.82 15.65 -38.76
CA GLN A 43 5.36 16.26 -37.51
C GLN A 43 5.45 15.27 -36.33
N GLN A 44 5.06 14.01 -36.54
CA GLN A 44 5.16 12.96 -35.51
C GLN A 44 6.60 12.55 -35.18
N GLN A 45 7.54 12.66 -36.13
CA GLN A 45 8.97 12.47 -35.86
C GLN A 45 9.49 13.48 -34.82
N SER A 46 8.80 14.61 -34.67
CA SER A 46 9.15 15.70 -33.77
C SER A 46 8.47 15.61 -32.41
N PHE A 47 7.95 14.46 -31.96
CA PHE A 47 7.70 14.28 -30.54
C PHE A 47 9.05 14.32 -29.82
N PRO A 48 9.38 15.40 -29.10
CA PRO A 48 10.56 15.38 -28.27
C PRO A 48 10.18 14.39 -27.17
N VAL A 49 10.67 13.15 -27.27
CA VAL A 49 10.81 12.30 -26.10
C VAL A 49 11.57 13.16 -25.12
N GLY A 50 10.84 13.70 -24.15
CA GLY A 50 11.36 14.66 -23.20
C GLY A 50 12.66 14.09 -22.66
N LYS A 51 13.74 14.85 -22.78
CA LYS A 51 15.05 14.43 -22.27
C LYS A 51 14.92 14.34 -20.76
N VAL A 52 14.56 13.16 -20.25
CA VAL A 52 14.51 12.91 -18.82
C VAL A 52 15.95 12.76 -18.38
N ARG A 53 16.49 13.81 -17.76
CA ARG A 53 17.79 13.76 -17.10
C ARG A 53 17.56 13.35 -15.65
N ILE A 54 18.23 12.29 -15.23
CA ILE A 54 18.26 11.88 -13.82
C ILE A 54 19.04 12.97 -13.05
N ILE A 55 18.35 13.71 -12.18
CA ILE A 55 18.93 14.80 -11.38
C ILE A 55 19.44 14.28 -10.02
N SER A 56 18.98 13.11 -9.58
CA SER A 56 19.42 12.44 -8.36
C SER A 56 19.23 10.93 -8.45
N ASP A 57 20.23 10.16 -8.04
CA ASP A 57 20.12 8.71 -7.89
C ASP A 57 19.13 8.34 -6.76
N ALA A 58 18.52 7.15 -6.88
CA ALA A 58 17.59 6.65 -5.88
C ALA A 58 18.32 6.43 -4.54
N THR A 59 18.04 7.27 -3.55
CA THR A 59 18.61 7.13 -2.21
C THR A 59 17.94 5.98 -1.46
N MET A 60 18.73 5.05 -0.95
CA MET A 60 18.25 4.03 -0.02
C MET A 60 17.66 4.70 1.24
N PRO A 61 16.50 4.25 1.73
CA PRO A 61 15.90 4.82 2.93
C PRO A 61 16.78 4.55 4.16
N LEU A 62 17.19 5.63 4.85
CA LEU A 62 18.01 5.57 6.07
C LEU A 62 17.34 4.85 7.24
N SER A 63 16.01 4.69 7.20
CA SER A 63 15.23 3.97 8.19
C SER A 63 14.08 3.23 7.51
N ALA A 64 13.67 2.11 8.08
CA ALA A 64 12.51 1.36 7.59
C ALA A 64 11.28 2.27 7.44
N ALA A 65 10.68 2.27 6.25
CA ALA A 65 9.47 3.05 5.98
C ALA A 65 8.28 2.57 6.84
N SER A 66 8.26 1.27 7.18
CA SER A 66 7.26 0.65 8.03
C SER A 66 7.76 -0.72 8.52
N PRO A 67 7.31 -1.22 9.69
CA PRO A 67 6.61 -0.49 10.75
C PRO A 67 7.59 0.26 11.68
N ARG A 68 7.13 1.35 12.31
CA ARG A 68 7.91 2.07 13.33
C ARG A 68 7.91 1.28 14.63
N THR A 69 8.81 0.30 14.73
CA THR A 69 8.92 -0.66 15.85
C THR A 69 8.96 0.01 17.22
N SER A 70 9.56 1.20 17.34
CA SER A 70 9.59 1.98 18.58
C SER A 70 8.20 2.38 19.08
N LYS A 71 7.31 2.82 18.17
CA LYS A 71 5.93 3.20 18.54
C LYS A 71 5.11 2.00 18.97
N VAL A 72 5.28 0.88 18.25
CA VAL A 72 4.59 -0.38 18.58
C VAL A 72 5.02 -0.87 19.97
N LEU A 73 6.33 -0.93 20.23
CA LEU A 73 6.85 -1.38 21.52
C LEU A 73 6.36 -0.49 22.68
N ALA A 74 6.39 0.83 22.52
CA ALA A 74 5.90 1.76 23.54
C ALA A 74 4.42 1.53 23.86
N LEU A 75 3.58 1.34 22.84
CA LEU A 75 2.15 1.08 23.02
C LEU A 75 1.90 -0.23 23.78
N PHE A 76 2.54 -1.33 23.36
CA PHE A 76 2.35 -2.63 23.99
C PHE A 76 2.90 -2.67 25.43
N LEU A 77 3.96 -1.92 25.72
CA LEU A 77 4.49 -1.82 27.08
C LEU A 77 3.47 -1.16 28.02
N VAL A 78 2.89 -0.04 27.61
CA VAL A 78 1.85 0.66 28.39
C VAL A 78 0.62 -0.23 28.58
N LEU A 79 0.12 -0.83 27.50
CA LEU A 79 -1.05 -1.71 27.57
C LEU A 79 -0.80 -2.95 28.43
N GLY A 80 0.39 -3.55 28.35
CA GLY A 80 0.77 -4.71 29.16
C GLY A 80 0.81 -4.39 30.66
N VAL A 81 1.35 -3.22 31.03
CA VAL A 81 1.36 -2.77 32.44
C VAL A 81 -0.06 -2.52 32.94
N LEU A 82 -0.90 -1.83 32.16
CA LEU A 82 -2.28 -1.56 32.54
C LEU A 82 -3.09 -2.86 32.69
N ALA A 83 -2.96 -3.78 31.74
CA ALA A 83 -3.63 -5.07 31.80
C ALA A 83 -3.14 -5.92 32.99
N GLY A 84 -1.83 -5.97 33.23
CA GLY A 84 -1.23 -6.69 34.35
C GLY A 84 -1.67 -6.13 35.70
N ALA A 85 -1.66 -4.80 35.87
CA ALA A 85 -2.14 -4.14 37.08
C ALA A 85 -3.64 -4.36 37.30
N GLY A 86 -4.45 -4.27 36.24
CA GLY A 86 -5.88 -4.55 36.30
C GLY A 86 -6.16 -6.00 36.70
N PHE A 87 -5.46 -6.96 36.10
CA PHE A 87 -5.60 -8.38 36.44
C PHE A 87 -5.14 -8.68 37.87
N GLY A 88 -4.00 -8.12 38.30
CA GLY A 88 -3.52 -8.25 39.67
C GLY A 88 -4.48 -7.65 40.70
N GLY A 89 -5.05 -6.48 40.41
CA GLY A 89 -6.06 -5.85 41.25
C GLY A 89 -7.33 -6.70 41.35
N LEU A 90 -7.84 -7.22 40.24
CA LEU A 90 -8.99 -8.14 40.23
C LEU A 90 -8.71 -9.41 41.04
N ASN A 91 -7.49 -9.95 40.96
CA ASN A 91 -7.10 -11.11 41.75
C ASN A 91 -7.09 -10.78 43.26
N GLU A 92 -6.55 -9.62 43.65
CA GLU A 92 -6.54 -9.17 45.04
C GLU A 92 -7.96 -8.92 45.59
N PHE A 93 -8.87 -8.35 44.81
CA PHE A 93 -10.28 -8.18 45.22
C PHE A 93 -11.03 -9.51 45.34
N ASN A 94 -10.67 -10.51 44.55
CA ASN A 94 -11.24 -11.85 44.64
C ASN A 94 -10.65 -12.67 45.81
N GLU A 95 -9.52 -12.25 46.36
CA GLU A 95 -8.86 -12.92 47.48
C GLU A 95 -9.69 -12.74 48.76
N ARG A 96 -10.33 -13.82 49.22
CA ARG A 96 -11.16 -13.86 50.44
C ARG A 96 -10.39 -14.37 51.67
N PHE A 97 -9.08 -14.16 51.71
CA PHE A 97 -8.26 -14.59 52.85
C PHE A 97 -8.01 -13.47 53.85
N PHE A 98 -8.02 -13.82 55.13
CA PHE A 98 -7.66 -12.93 56.23
C PHE A 98 -6.14 -12.83 56.33
N ARG A 99 -5.56 -11.71 55.92
CA ARG A 99 -4.11 -11.50 55.98
C ARG A 99 -3.68 -10.83 57.29
N THR A 100 -4.58 -10.06 57.90
CA THR A 100 -4.32 -9.30 59.11
C THR A 100 -5.32 -9.67 60.21
N GLY A 101 -4.91 -9.63 61.47
CA GLY A 101 -5.82 -9.82 62.61
C GLY A 101 -7.01 -8.85 62.64
N ASP A 102 -6.85 -7.66 62.05
CA ASP A 102 -7.92 -6.69 61.88
C ASP A 102 -8.97 -7.15 60.86
N ASP A 103 -8.58 -7.86 59.79
CA ASP A 103 -9.54 -8.43 58.81
C ASP A 103 -10.49 -9.43 59.48
N ILE A 104 -10.00 -10.20 60.47
CA ILE A 104 -10.79 -11.17 61.23
C ILE A 104 -11.81 -10.45 62.11
N ARG A 105 -11.38 -9.37 62.76
CA ARG A 105 -12.26 -8.55 63.59
C ARG A 105 -13.36 -7.90 62.77
N ASP A 106 -13.02 -7.34 61.62
CA ASP A 106 -13.95 -6.54 60.81
C ASP A 106 -14.95 -7.39 60.02
N ARG A 107 -14.54 -8.56 59.49
CA ARG A 107 -15.48 -9.39 58.69
C ARG A 107 -16.16 -10.52 59.49
N VAL A 108 -15.58 -10.97 60.61
CA VAL A 108 -16.12 -12.08 61.42
C VAL A 108 -16.68 -11.59 62.75
N GLY A 109 -16.34 -10.37 63.20
CA GLY A 109 -16.83 -9.79 64.45
C GLY A 109 -16.21 -10.41 65.71
N LEU A 110 -15.19 -11.26 65.55
CA LEU A 110 -14.53 -11.94 66.66
C LEU A 110 -13.27 -11.18 67.09
N LYS A 111 -12.99 -11.15 68.40
CA LYS A 111 -11.76 -10.56 68.91
C LYS A 111 -10.56 -11.37 68.38
N PHE A 112 -9.60 -10.72 67.74
CA PHE A 112 -8.35 -11.36 67.34
C PHE A 112 -7.53 -11.73 68.59
N LEU A 113 -7.21 -13.02 68.75
CA LEU A 113 -6.50 -13.56 69.92
C LEU A 113 -4.97 -13.56 69.77
N GLY A 114 -4.45 -13.28 68.58
CA GLY A 114 -3.01 -13.30 68.26
C GLY A 114 -2.66 -14.30 67.16
N TYR A 115 -1.44 -14.22 66.65
CA TYR A 115 -0.92 -15.14 65.64
C TYR A 115 -0.38 -16.41 66.32
N LEU A 116 -0.77 -17.58 65.82
CA LEU A 116 -0.19 -18.84 66.29
C LEU A 116 1.19 -19.03 65.63
N PRO A 117 2.28 -19.22 66.40
CA PRO A 117 3.57 -19.57 65.81
C PRO A 117 3.46 -20.96 65.19
N THR A 118 3.67 -21.05 63.88
CA THR A 118 3.76 -22.34 63.19
C THR A 118 5.10 -22.97 63.54
N ILE A 119 5.11 -23.91 64.49
CA ILE A 119 6.28 -24.76 64.75
C ILE A 119 6.34 -25.81 63.63
N GLY A 120 6.81 -25.37 62.46
CA GLY A 120 7.16 -26.22 61.32
C GLY A 120 8.65 -26.54 61.35
N GLY A 121 8.99 -27.83 61.38
CA GLY A 121 10.33 -28.34 61.70
C GLY A 121 11.48 -27.71 60.92
N GLY A 122 12.35 -27.01 61.65
CA GLY A 122 13.67 -26.57 61.21
C GLY A 122 14.74 -27.21 62.09
N ARG A 123 15.63 -27.96 61.44
CA ARG A 123 16.74 -28.76 62.01
C ARG A 123 17.48 -28.06 63.15
N SER A 124 17.69 -28.81 64.23
CA SER A 124 18.71 -28.56 65.25
C SER A 124 20.05 -28.31 64.57
N GLY A 125 20.54 -27.07 64.64
CA GLY A 125 21.88 -26.71 64.19
C GLY A 125 22.88 -27.41 65.10
N LYS A 126 23.73 -28.25 64.49
CA LYS A 126 24.91 -28.80 65.16
C LYS A 126 25.81 -27.64 65.60
N ASP A 127 25.86 -27.52 66.91
CA ASP A 127 26.84 -26.88 67.74
C ASP A 127 28.26 -27.36 67.43
N ASN A 128 29.01 -26.57 66.65
CA ASN A 128 30.46 -26.62 66.73
C ASN A 128 30.92 -25.59 67.76
N LYS A 129 31.43 -26.11 68.88
CA LYS A 129 32.17 -25.36 69.89
C LYS A 129 33.62 -25.87 69.90
N PRO A 130 34.54 -25.02 70.37
CA PRO A 130 35.53 -24.33 69.55
C PRO A 130 36.59 -25.24 68.91
#